data_AF-A0AAJ4XVD6-F1
#
_entry.id   AF-A0AAJ4XVD6-F1
#
_cell.length_a   1.000
_cell.length_b   1.000
_cell.length_c   1.000
_cell.angle_alpha   90.00
_cell.angle_beta   90.00
_cell.angle_gamma   90.00
#
_symmetry.space_group_name_H-M   'P 1'
#
loop_
_entity.id
_entity.type
_entity.pdbx_description
1 polymer ?
#
loop_
_entity_poly.entity_id
_entity_poly.type
_entity_poly.pdbx_seq_one_letter_code
_entity_poly.pdbx_strand_id
1 'polypeptide(L)'
;MTDPTVLERIATRRSELDGLEEQLAKHLEEVHAERDELAVAEQVPARLSEKVAAAQATTAPVSAQVGGSGAPPVPHRAPGVDKGALPPEYQRILAVVQQAAGPVMTRHVGEALGLDTEVRGALEPLRGKPTKLADRGRLRKLPDGKFTARL
;
A
#
# COMPACT_ATOMS: atom_id res chain seq x y z
N MET A 1 69.50 -20.30 -10.32
CA MET A 1 69.32 -19.09 -11.14
C MET A 1 67.87 -19.08 -11.58
N THR A 2 67.07 -18.13 -11.12
CA THR A 2 65.64 -18.08 -11.46
C THR A 2 65.49 -17.69 -12.92
N ASP A 3 64.63 -18.38 -13.66
CA ASP A 3 64.40 -18.14 -15.08
C ASP A 3 63.82 -16.73 -15.29
N PRO A 4 64.44 -15.87 -16.11
CA PRO A 4 63.97 -14.50 -16.35
C PRO A 4 62.52 -14.45 -16.87
N THR A 5 62.06 -15.47 -17.60
CA THR A 5 60.69 -15.55 -18.12
C THR A 5 59.64 -15.74 -17.02
N VAL A 6 60.01 -16.42 -15.93
CA VAL A 6 59.12 -16.63 -14.77
C VAL A 6 58.96 -15.32 -13.99
N LEU A 7 60.04 -14.55 -13.85
CA LEU A 7 59.99 -13.25 -13.18
C LEU A 7 59.12 -12.24 -13.94
N GLU A 8 59.19 -12.24 -15.28
CA GLU A 8 58.34 -11.40 -16.12
C GLU A 8 56.85 -11.73 -15.96
N ARG A 9 56.48 -13.02 -15.98
CA ARG A 9 55.08 -13.45 -15.76
C ARG A 9 54.56 -13.09 -14.38
N ILE A 10 55.40 -13.16 -13.35
CA ILE A 10 55.04 -12.73 -11.99
C ILE A 10 54.81 -11.22 -11.94
N ALA A 11 55.67 -10.43 -12.59
CA ALA A 11 55.51 -8.98 -12.66
C ALA A 11 54.23 -8.57 -13.39
N THR A 12 53.94 -9.18 -14.55
CA THR A 12 52.68 -8.97 -15.27
C THR A 12 51.47 -9.31 -14.40
N ARG A 13 51.48 -10.48 -13.74
CA ARG A 13 50.35 -10.88 -12.90
C ARG A 13 50.14 -9.95 -11.70
N ARG A 14 51.21 -9.38 -11.14
CA ARG A 14 51.10 -8.37 -10.08
C ARG A 14 50.42 -7.11 -10.60
N SER A 15 50.86 -6.57 -11.74
CA SER A 15 50.21 -5.38 -12.33
C SER A 15 48.74 -5.61 -12.69
N GLU A 16 48.38 -6.82 -13.12
CA GLU A 16 46.98 -7.19 -13.36
C GLU A 16 46.16 -7.20 -12.06
N LEU A 17 46.71 -7.73 -10.97
CA LEU A 17 46.06 -7.74 -9.67
C LEU A 17 45.92 -6.34 -9.09
N ASP A 18 46.96 -5.51 -9.19
CA ASP A 18 46.92 -4.10 -8.76
C ASP A 18 45.80 -3.34 -9.50
N GLY A 19 45.67 -3.55 -10.82
CA GLY A 19 44.58 -2.96 -11.60
C GLY A 19 43.19 -3.46 -11.22
N LEU A 20 43.04 -4.74 -10.85
CA LEU A 20 41.78 -5.28 -10.35
C LEU A 20 41.44 -4.74 -8.95
N GLU A 21 42.43 -4.57 -8.08
CA GLU A 21 42.26 -3.96 -6.76
C GLU A 21 41.79 -2.52 -6.88
N GLU A 22 42.37 -1.72 -7.78
CA GLU A 22 41.93 -0.36 -8.07
C GLU A 22 40.47 -0.30 -8.58
N GLN A 23 40.10 -1.21 -9.48
CA GLN A 23 38.72 -1.30 -9.99
C GLN A 23 37.73 -1.66 -8.89
N LEU A 24 38.08 -2.61 -8.02
CA LEU A 24 37.23 -3.01 -6.90
C LEU A 24 37.09 -1.89 -5.87
N ALA A 25 38.18 -1.19 -5.56
CA ALA A 25 38.15 -0.03 -4.66
C ALA A 25 37.18 1.04 -5.18
N LYS A 26 37.25 1.36 -6.47
CA LYS A 26 36.32 2.30 -7.11
C LYS A 26 34.86 1.85 -7.00
N HIS A 27 34.58 0.58 -7.26
CA HIS A 27 33.21 0.07 -7.17
C HIS A 27 32.68 0.08 -5.72
N LEU A 28 33.53 -0.19 -4.73
CA LEU A 28 33.16 -0.09 -3.32
C LEU A 28 32.85 1.35 -2.91
N GLU A 29 33.59 2.33 -3.42
CA GLU A 29 33.28 3.75 -3.21
C GLU A 29 31.89 4.12 -3.78
N GLU A 30 31.58 3.65 -4.99
CA GLU A 30 30.25 3.86 -5.61
C GLU A 30 29.13 3.23 -4.76
N VAL A 31 29.31 1.99 -4.31
CA VAL A 31 28.33 1.30 -3.45
C VAL A 31 28.16 2.00 -2.10
N HIS A 32 29.24 2.50 -1.50
CA HIS A 32 29.15 3.24 -0.24
C HIS A 32 28.40 4.57 -0.44
N ALA A 33 28.68 5.30 -1.51
CA ALA A 33 27.96 6.53 -1.84
C ALA A 33 26.45 6.29 -2.01
N GLU A 34 26.06 5.24 -2.74
CA GLU A 34 24.65 4.87 -2.89
C GLU A 34 24.00 4.50 -1.55
N ARG A 35 24.70 3.77 -0.69
CA ARG A 35 24.19 3.42 0.65
C ARG A 35 24.00 4.65 1.53
N ASP A 36 24.88 5.64 1.43
CA ASP A 36 24.73 6.91 2.15
C ASP A 36 23.51 7.70 1.65
N GLU A 37 23.29 7.74 0.33
CA GLU A 37 22.08 8.35 -0.25
C GLU A 37 20.80 7.65 0.24
N LEU A 38 20.79 6.31 0.25
CA LEU A 38 19.67 5.52 0.75
C LEU A 38 19.43 5.74 2.25
N ALA A 39 20.50 5.81 3.06
CA ALA A 39 20.39 6.11 4.48
C ALA A 39 19.74 7.48 4.73
N VAL A 40 20.06 8.49 3.90
CA VAL A 40 19.37 9.80 3.94
C VAL A 40 17.90 9.65 3.56
N ALA A 41 17.61 8.91 2.48
CA ALA A 41 16.23 8.68 2.02
C ALA A 41 15.36 7.96 3.06
N GLU A 42 15.94 7.05 3.86
CA GLU A 42 15.24 6.36 4.96
C GLU A 42 14.98 7.26 6.18
N GLN A 43 15.88 8.21 6.47
CA GLN A 43 15.72 9.12 7.61
C GLN A 43 14.65 10.19 7.38
N VAL A 44 14.43 10.62 6.13
CA VAL A 44 13.41 11.62 5.76
C VAL A 44 11.98 11.21 6.19
N PRO A 45 11.46 10.01 5.84
CA PRO A 45 10.11 9.60 6.25
C PRO A 45 9.99 9.38 7.77
N ALA A 46 11.05 8.93 8.44
CA ALA A 46 11.08 8.81 9.90
C ALA A 46 10.88 10.18 10.56
N ARG A 47 11.67 11.18 10.16
CA ARG A 47 11.56 12.57 10.66
C ARG A 47 10.22 13.21 10.30
N LEU A 48 9.68 12.94 9.12
CA LEU A 48 8.36 13.44 8.72
C LEU A 48 7.26 12.85 9.62
N SER A 49 7.34 11.56 9.94
CA SER A 49 6.40 10.88 10.83
C SER A 49 6.44 11.44 12.25
N GLU A 50 7.64 11.70 12.79
CA GLU A 50 7.81 12.36 14.09
C GLU A 50 7.21 13.77 14.13
N LYS A 51 7.43 14.57 13.08
CA LYS A 51 6.84 15.91 12.96
C LYS A 51 5.31 15.87 12.87
N VAL A 52 4.75 14.90 12.14
CA VAL A 52 3.31 14.69 12.05
C VAL A 52 2.73 14.29 13.41
N ALA A 53 3.39 13.40 14.14
CA ALA A 53 2.97 13.01 15.49
C ALA A 53 3.04 14.18 16.49
N ALA A 54 4.12 14.98 16.46
CA ALA A 54 4.28 16.16 17.30
C ALA A 54 3.25 17.26 16.98
N ALA A 55 2.89 17.42 15.70
CA ALA A 55 1.82 18.34 15.29
C ALA A 55 0.45 17.87 15.77
N GLN A 56 0.17 16.56 15.73
CA GLN A 56 -1.07 15.99 16.29
C GLN A 56 -1.16 16.11 17.81
N ALA A 57 -0.03 16.09 18.52
CA ALA A 57 0.00 16.23 19.98
C ALA A 57 -0.22 17.68 20.47
N THR A 58 0.05 18.68 19.64
CA THR A 58 -0.10 20.10 19.98
C THR A 58 -1.45 20.71 19.55
N THR A 59 -2.23 19.97 18.76
CA THR A 59 -3.59 20.37 18.35
C THR A 59 -4.63 19.49 19.02
N ALA A 60 -5.60 20.06 19.75
CA ALA A 60 -6.80 19.32 20.14
C ALA A 60 -7.50 18.78 18.87
N PRO A 61 -8.06 17.56 18.88
CA PRO A 61 -8.64 16.97 17.68
C PRO A 61 -9.93 17.71 17.36
N VAL A 62 -9.84 18.69 16.47
CA VAL A 62 -11.01 19.13 15.71
C VAL A 62 -11.21 18.07 14.65
N SER A 63 -12.33 17.37 14.70
CA SER A 63 -12.81 16.49 13.64
C SER A 63 -13.11 17.30 12.37
N ALA A 64 -12.09 17.86 11.74
CA ALA A 64 -12.15 18.41 10.41
C ALA A 64 -12.07 17.22 9.46
N GLN A 65 -13.23 16.76 8.99
CA GLN A 65 -13.35 15.80 7.92
C GLN A 65 -12.79 16.43 6.63
N VAL A 66 -11.47 16.32 6.43
CA VAL A 66 -10.80 16.75 5.20
C VAL A 66 -11.20 15.80 4.09
N GLY A 67 -11.99 16.30 3.15
CA GLY A 67 -12.35 15.63 1.90
C GLY A 67 -11.14 15.52 0.97
N GLY A 68 -10.18 14.67 1.30
CA GLY A 68 -9.13 14.19 0.40
C GLY A 68 -9.39 12.72 0.07
N SER A 69 -10.11 12.44 -1.02
CA SER A 69 -10.34 11.07 -1.49
C SER A 69 -9.05 10.46 -2.05
N GLY A 70 -8.22 9.95 -1.16
CA GLY A 70 -7.15 9.02 -1.46
C GLY A 70 -7.32 7.71 -0.69
N ALA A 71 -8.55 7.23 -0.50
CA ALA A 71 -8.77 5.91 0.06
C ALA A 71 -8.01 4.89 -0.82
N PRO A 72 -7.18 4.01 -0.24
CA PRO A 72 -6.41 3.05 -1.02
C PRO A 72 -7.34 2.25 -1.94
N PRO A 73 -6.91 1.94 -3.17
CA PRO A 73 -7.76 1.30 -4.16
C PRO A 73 -8.31 0.00 -3.58
N VAL A 74 -9.64 -0.16 -3.59
CA VAL A 74 -10.32 -1.38 -3.12
C VAL A 74 -9.72 -2.58 -3.86
N PRO A 75 -9.00 -3.50 -3.18
CA PRO A 75 -8.33 -4.59 -3.85
C PRO A 75 -9.32 -5.56 -4.50
N HIS A 76 -8.98 -6.03 -5.70
CA HIS A 76 -9.72 -7.11 -6.36
C HIS A 76 -9.75 -8.37 -5.47
N ARG A 77 -10.79 -9.20 -5.60
CA ARG A 77 -10.82 -10.53 -4.96
C ARG A 77 -9.79 -11.42 -5.66
N ALA A 78 -8.80 -11.90 -4.93
CA ALA A 78 -7.82 -12.89 -5.37
C ALA A 78 -7.55 -13.88 -4.24
N PRO A 79 -7.14 -15.13 -4.54
CA PRO A 79 -6.68 -16.08 -3.53
C PRO A 79 -5.58 -15.44 -2.66
N GLY A 80 -5.73 -15.47 -1.34
CA GLY A 80 -4.77 -14.87 -0.41
C GLY A 80 -5.01 -13.40 -0.04
N VAL A 81 -5.97 -12.69 -0.65
CA VAL A 81 -6.30 -11.31 -0.26
C VAL A 81 -7.48 -11.29 0.72
N ASP A 82 -7.14 -11.26 2.00
CA ASP A 82 -8.10 -11.28 3.10
C ASP A 82 -9.05 -10.07 3.10
N LYS A 83 -10.23 -10.25 3.71
CA LYS A 83 -11.23 -9.20 3.94
C LYS A 83 -10.64 -8.03 4.74
N GLY A 84 -9.68 -8.29 5.62
CA GLY A 84 -8.96 -7.26 6.39
C GLY A 84 -8.16 -6.26 5.56
N ALA A 85 -7.87 -6.57 4.28
CA ALA A 85 -7.16 -5.66 3.37
C ALA A 85 -8.05 -4.54 2.79
N LEU A 86 -9.37 -4.60 3.01
CA LEU A 86 -10.30 -3.55 2.56
C LEU A 86 -10.28 -2.37 3.52
N PRO A 87 -10.50 -1.12 3.06
CA PRO A 87 -10.72 -0.01 3.99
C PRO A 87 -11.93 -0.30 4.92
N PRO A 88 -11.92 0.16 6.18
CA PRO A 88 -12.90 -0.24 7.20
C PRO A 88 -14.36 -0.04 6.80
N GLU A 89 -14.65 0.98 6.01
CA GLU A 89 -16.00 1.23 5.50
C GLU A 89 -16.48 0.13 4.54
N TYR A 90 -15.64 -0.32 3.62
CA TYR A 90 -15.97 -1.40 2.70
C TYR A 90 -16.10 -2.74 3.41
N GLN A 91 -15.33 -2.96 4.50
CA GLN A 91 -15.48 -4.14 5.35
C GLN A 91 -16.88 -4.17 6.00
N ARG A 92 -17.33 -3.04 6.56
CA ARG A 92 -18.66 -2.94 7.18
C ARG A 92 -19.79 -3.18 6.19
N ILE A 93 -19.71 -2.57 5.00
CA ILE A 93 -20.68 -2.81 3.91
C ILE A 93 -20.73 -4.29 3.53
N LEU A 94 -19.57 -4.91 3.36
CA LEU A 94 -19.45 -6.32 2.98
C LEU A 94 -19.96 -7.26 4.08
N ALA A 95 -19.75 -6.92 5.36
CA ALA A 95 -20.27 -7.68 6.50
C ALA A 95 -21.81 -7.65 6.54
N VAL A 96 -22.43 -6.49 6.34
CA VAL A 96 -23.90 -6.36 6.27
C VAL A 96 -24.48 -7.25 5.17
N VAL A 97 -23.89 -7.24 3.97
CA VAL A 97 -24.36 -8.05 2.85
C VAL A 97 -24.15 -9.56 3.10
N GLN A 98 -23.13 -9.95 3.87
CA GLN A 98 -22.88 -11.35 4.25
C GLN A 98 -23.81 -11.86 5.35
N GLN A 99 -24.19 -11.00 6.29
CA GLN A 99 -25.10 -11.32 7.37
C GLN A 99 -26.57 -11.34 6.90
N ALA A 100 -26.87 -10.69 5.78
CA ALA A 100 -28.19 -10.72 5.19
C ALA A 100 -28.53 -12.14 4.66
N ALA A 101 -29.72 -12.63 5.02
CA ALA A 101 -30.23 -13.93 4.56
C ALA A 101 -30.64 -13.95 3.07
N GLY A 102 -30.38 -12.89 2.30
CA GLY A 102 -30.79 -12.77 0.90
C GLY A 102 -30.27 -11.50 0.22
N PRO A 103 -30.66 -11.25 -1.04
CA PRO A 103 -30.24 -10.07 -1.79
C PRO A 103 -30.67 -8.76 -1.13
N VAL A 104 -29.74 -7.83 -0.93
CA VAL A 104 -29.99 -6.54 -0.27
C VAL A 104 -29.80 -5.35 -1.19
N MET A 105 -30.62 -4.30 -1.01
CA MET A 105 -30.46 -3.02 -1.70
C MET A 105 -29.48 -2.11 -0.95
N THR A 106 -28.92 -1.12 -1.65
CA THR A 106 -28.08 -0.08 -1.02
C THR A 106 -28.77 0.61 0.16
N ARG A 107 -30.11 0.78 0.09
CA ARG A 107 -30.91 1.32 1.19
C ARG A 107 -30.80 0.47 2.45
N HIS A 108 -31.03 -0.84 2.36
CA HIS A 108 -30.93 -1.76 3.51
C HIS A 108 -29.52 -1.78 4.11
N VAL A 109 -28.49 -1.64 3.25
CA VAL A 109 -27.11 -1.50 3.73
C VAL A 109 -26.94 -0.19 4.52
N GLY A 110 -27.53 0.90 4.05
CA GLY A 110 -27.51 2.18 4.78
C GLY A 110 -28.22 2.09 6.12
N GLU A 111 -29.41 1.50 6.16
CA GLU A 111 -30.19 1.29 7.39
C GLU A 111 -29.38 0.47 8.42
N ALA A 112 -28.77 -0.63 7.99
CA ALA A 112 -27.93 -1.47 8.86
C ALA A 112 -26.65 -0.77 9.34
N LEU A 113 -26.16 0.24 8.61
CA LEU A 113 -25.03 1.07 9.00
C LEU A 113 -25.44 2.30 9.83
N GLY A 114 -26.73 2.44 10.17
CA GLY A 114 -27.27 3.54 10.96
C GLY A 114 -27.46 4.85 10.18
N LEU A 115 -27.50 4.80 8.85
CA LEU A 115 -27.85 5.95 8.03
C LEU A 115 -29.36 6.18 8.08
N ASP A 116 -29.76 7.42 8.36
CA ASP A 116 -31.16 7.83 8.31
C ASP A 116 -31.63 7.91 6.85
N THR A 117 -32.23 6.82 6.35
CA THR A 117 -32.64 6.75 4.94
C THR A 117 -33.86 7.59 4.59
N GLU A 118 -34.53 8.19 5.57
CA GLU A 118 -35.63 9.12 5.36
C GLU A 118 -35.11 10.53 5.01
N VAL A 119 -33.89 10.86 5.45
CA VAL A 119 -33.25 12.14 5.13
C VAL A 119 -32.71 12.13 3.69
N ARG A 120 -33.16 13.12 2.91
CA ARG A 120 -32.68 13.34 1.55
C ARG A 120 -31.16 13.55 1.57
N GLY A 121 -30.44 12.67 0.87
CA GLY A 121 -28.99 12.74 0.73
C GLY A 121 -28.19 11.87 1.71
N ALA A 122 -28.82 11.29 2.74
CA ALA A 122 -28.12 10.46 3.72
C ALA A 122 -27.47 9.20 3.12
N LEU A 123 -28.01 8.69 2.00
CA LEU A 123 -27.45 7.56 1.27
C LEU A 123 -26.34 7.94 0.28
N GLU A 124 -26.11 9.22 -0.01
CA GLU A 124 -25.08 9.66 -0.97
C GLU A 124 -23.68 9.15 -0.63
N PRO A 125 -23.23 9.15 0.65
CA PRO A 125 -21.93 8.59 1.01
C PRO A 125 -21.81 7.09 0.70
N LEU A 126 -22.93 6.36 0.66
CA LEU A 126 -22.97 4.94 0.37
C LEU A 126 -23.18 4.64 -1.12
N ARG A 127 -23.70 5.60 -1.90
CA ARG A 127 -23.95 5.40 -3.34
C ARG A 127 -22.64 5.04 -4.05
N GLY A 128 -22.73 4.06 -4.96
CA GLY A 128 -21.59 3.55 -5.73
C GLY A 128 -20.62 2.63 -4.96
N LYS A 129 -20.61 2.63 -3.62
CA LYS A 129 -19.69 1.76 -2.84
C LYS A 129 -20.03 0.26 -2.96
N PRO A 130 -21.30 -0.18 -2.86
CA PRO A 130 -21.66 -1.57 -3.14
C PRO A 130 -21.35 -1.99 -4.59
N THR A 131 -21.57 -1.09 -5.56
CA THR A 131 -21.21 -1.32 -6.96
C THR A 131 -19.72 -1.51 -7.13
N LYS A 132 -18.88 -0.65 -6.52
CA LYS A 132 -17.42 -0.81 -6.56
C LYS A 132 -16.97 -2.15 -5.98
N LEU A 133 -17.59 -2.62 -4.89
CA LEU A 133 -17.31 -3.97 -4.36
C LEU A 133 -17.74 -5.08 -5.32
N ALA A 134 -18.85 -4.91 -6.04
CA ALA A 134 -19.27 -5.84 -7.07
C ALA A 134 -18.29 -5.87 -8.26
N ASP A 135 -17.83 -4.70 -8.73
CA ASP A 135 -16.86 -4.56 -9.83
C ASP A 135 -15.49 -5.17 -9.46
N ARG A 136 -15.15 -5.22 -8.16
CA ARG A 136 -13.93 -5.87 -7.64
C ARG A 136 -14.11 -7.36 -7.35
N GLY A 137 -15.27 -7.94 -7.70
CA GLY A 137 -15.58 -9.35 -7.50
C GLY A 137 -15.81 -9.75 -6.04
N ARG A 138 -15.98 -8.78 -5.13
CA ARG A 138 -16.21 -9.01 -3.70
C ARG A 138 -17.69 -9.29 -3.40
N LEU A 139 -18.59 -8.64 -4.16
CA LEU A 139 -20.04 -8.88 -4.12
C LEU A 139 -20.55 -9.33 -5.50
N ARG A 140 -21.78 -9.84 -5.56
CA ARG A 140 -22.51 -10.06 -6.81
C ARG A 140 -23.68 -9.09 -6.89
N LYS A 141 -23.69 -8.23 -7.91
CA LYS A 141 -24.82 -7.36 -8.26
C LYS A 141 -25.81 -8.12 -9.14
N LEU A 142 -27.09 -8.09 -8.78
CA LEU A 142 -28.19 -8.69 -9.53
C LEU A 142 -28.76 -7.68 -10.55
N PRO A 143 -29.50 -8.15 -11.57
CA PRO A 143 -30.14 -7.28 -12.57
C PRO A 143 -31.12 -6.27 -11.96
N ASP A 144 -31.73 -6.61 -10.82
CA ASP A 144 -32.66 -5.75 -10.06
C ASP A 144 -31.95 -4.73 -9.16
N GLY A 145 -30.61 -4.64 -9.24
CA GLY A 145 -29.81 -3.69 -8.47
C GLY A 145 -29.49 -4.12 -7.03
N LYS A 146 -29.88 -5.33 -6.62
CA LYS A 146 -29.53 -5.88 -5.30
C LYS A 146 -28.14 -6.49 -5.29
N PHE A 147 -27.58 -6.64 -4.09
CA PHE A 147 -26.26 -7.21 -3.85
C PHE A 147 -26.37 -8.46 -3.01
N THR A 148 -25.57 -9.47 -3.35
CA THR A 148 -25.44 -10.73 -2.61
C THR A 148 -23.97 -10.99 -2.31
N ALA A 149 -23.71 -11.66 -1.19
CA ALA A 149 -22.38 -12.19 -0.91
C ALA A 149 -22.04 -13.27 -1.92
N ARG A 150 -20.78 -13.31 -2.37
CA ARG A 150 -20.22 -14.48 -3.04
C ARG A 150 -19.59 -15.37 -1.98
N LEU A 151 -20.15 -16.57 -1.79
CA LEU A 151 -19.49 -17.68 -1.10
C LEU A 151 -18.13 -17.92 -1.76
#